data_AF-A0A356UC82-F1
#
_entry.id   AF-A0A356UC82-F1
#
_cell.length_a   1.000
_cell.length_b   1.000
_cell.length_c   1.000
_cell.angle_alpha   90.00
_cell.angle_beta   90.00
_cell.angle_gamma   90.00
#
_symmetry.space_group_name_H-M   'P 1'
#
loop_
_entity.id
_entity.type
_entity.pdbx_description
1 polymer ?
#
loop_
_entity_poly.entity_id
_entity_poly.type
_entity_poly.pdbx_seq_one_letter_code
_entity_poly.pdbx_strand_id
1 'polypeptide(L)'
;LLLSLPVKGGNILGSKLLALLTQYLIGTVVVTTGGVILTFLLFPEPGLAETLRQVQASGIDTRLQTIISSGGLFYLMSLVGMAYIIAISFFSQLLGKLVTRFSGLITAIVFIATFWLMNKLMTPIWQQLGNYNQLHMSQFNFSIAAFNQLVGMNTLIMLAGTAIVFVAAVLVYNHKIEL
;
A
#
# COMPACT_ATOMS: atom_id res chain seq x y z
N LEU A 1 -11.16 24.58 21.87
CA LEU A 1 -11.81 25.37 20.80
C LEU A 1 -11.99 24.59 19.48
N LEU A 2 -12.19 23.26 19.53
CA LEU A 2 -12.58 22.42 18.37
C LEU A 2 -13.96 21.77 18.57
N LEU A 3 -14.69 22.19 19.62
CA LEU A 3 -15.93 21.56 20.08
C LEU A 3 -17.21 22.29 19.62
N SER A 4 -17.12 23.29 18.76
CA SER A 4 -18.30 24.10 18.36
C SER A 4 -18.79 23.87 16.93
N LEU A 5 -18.22 22.90 16.20
CA LEU A 5 -18.72 22.54 14.87
C LEU A 5 -19.07 21.05 14.86
N PRO A 6 -20.23 20.67 14.27
CA PRO A 6 -20.58 19.26 14.07
C PRO A 6 -19.65 18.67 13.02
N VAL A 7 -18.44 18.32 13.44
CA VAL A 7 -17.45 17.71 12.54
C VAL A 7 -17.77 16.22 12.46
N LYS A 8 -18.31 15.81 11.32
CA LYS A 8 -18.56 14.39 11.02
C LYS A 8 -17.28 13.57 11.19
N GLY A 9 -17.39 12.34 11.69
CA GLY A 9 -16.24 11.43 11.89
C GLY A 9 -15.39 11.21 10.66
N GLY A 10 -15.98 11.31 9.47
CA GLY A 10 -15.29 11.27 8.20
C GLY A 10 -14.19 12.33 8.06
N ASN A 11 -14.41 13.55 8.55
CA ASN A 11 -13.40 14.62 8.46
C ASN A 11 -12.25 14.38 9.45
N ILE A 12 -12.54 13.84 10.64
CA ILE A 12 -11.52 13.57 11.67
C ILE A 12 -10.67 12.36 11.28
N LEU A 13 -11.30 11.26 10.88
CA LEU A 13 -10.58 10.05 10.47
C LEU A 13 -9.89 10.24 9.11
N GLY A 14 -10.54 10.97 8.19
CA GLY A 14 -9.99 11.29 6.87
C GLY A 14 -8.76 12.19 6.96
N SER A 15 -8.79 13.25 7.78
CA SER A 15 -7.61 14.10 7.99
C SER A 15 -6.43 13.34 8.60
N LYS A 16 -6.69 12.43 9.55
CA LYS A 16 -5.64 11.56 10.12
C LYS A 16 -5.07 10.57 9.11
N LEU A 17 -5.93 9.94 8.30
CA LEU A 17 -5.50 9.06 7.22
C LEU A 17 -4.62 9.82 6.23
N LEU A 18 -5.05 11.00 5.79
CA LEU A 18 -4.33 11.81 4.81
C LEU A 18 -3.00 12.34 5.36
N ALA A 19 -2.96 12.71 6.64
CA ALA A 19 -1.72 13.10 7.31
C ALA A 19 -0.69 11.95 7.33
N LEU A 20 -1.12 10.73 7.70
CA LEU A 20 -0.25 9.56 7.74
C LEU A 20 0.21 9.14 6.33
N LEU A 21 -0.68 9.22 5.32
CA LEU A 21 -0.31 8.97 3.93
C LEU A 21 0.68 10.02 3.41
N THR A 22 0.50 11.30 3.77
CA THR A 22 1.45 12.37 3.40
C THR A 22 2.81 12.13 4.04
N GLN A 23 2.84 11.71 5.31
CA GLN A 23 4.09 11.33 5.99
C GLN A 23 4.78 10.17 5.26
N TYR A 24 4.02 9.16 4.81
CA TYR A 24 4.54 8.06 4.02
C TYR A 24 5.12 8.52 2.67
N LEU A 25 4.39 9.39 1.96
CA LEU A 25 4.85 9.97 0.69
C LEU A 25 6.17 10.73 0.88
N ILE A 26 6.24 11.63 1.86
CA ILE A 26 7.44 12.41 2.17
C ILE A 26 8.60 11.47 2.53
N GLY A 27 8.36 10.47 3.39
CA GLY A 27 9.37 9.47 3.75
C GLY A 27 9.91 8.72 2.53
N THR A 28 9.04 8.36 1.59
CA THR A 28 9.46 7.71 0.34
C THR A 28 10.37 8.61 -0.49
N VAL A 29 10.02 9.90 -0.63
CA VAL A 29 10.84 10.88 -1.36
C VAL A 29 12.20 11.02 -0.70
N VAL A 30 12.26 11.18 0.62
CA VAL A 30 13.51 11.31 1.36
C VAL A 30 14.41 10.09 1.18
N VAL A 31 13.86 8.87 1.28
CA VAL A 31 14.63 7.64 1.09
C VAL A 31 15.13 7.50 -0.36
N THR A 32 14.28 7.78 -1.35
CA THR A 32 14.67 7.71 -2.76
C THR A 32 15.75 8.74 -3.09
N THR A 33 15.57 10.00 -2.69
CA THR A 33 16.59 11.04 -2.89
C THR A 33 17.89 10.71 -2.17
N GLY A 34 17.82 10.22 -0.93
CA GLY A 34 19.00 9.76 -0.19
C GLY A 34 19.73 8.62 -0.89
N GLY A 35 18.99 7.63 -1.40
CA GLY A 35 19.55 6.52 -2.18
C GLY A 35 20.25 7.00 -3.45
N VAL A 36 19.63 7.91 -4.20
CA VAL A 36 20.22 8.49 -5.41
C VAL A 36 21.51 9.24 -5.09
N ILE A 37 21.51 10.09 -4.05
CA ILE A 37 22.71 10.82 -3.61
C ILE A 37 23.83 9.84 -3.22
N LEU A 38 23.52 8.79 -2.46
CA LEU A 38 24.50 7.77 -2.09
C LEU A 38 25.07 7.05 -3.31
N THR A 39 24.24 6.73 -4.31
CA THR A 39 24.72 6.14 -5.57
C THR A 39 25.71 7.06 -6.29
N PHE A 40 25.43 8.37 -6.35
CA PHE A 40 26.36 9.34 -6.93
C PHE A 40 27.68 9.44 -6.16
N LEU A 41 27.63 9.34 -4.83
CA LEU A 41 28.84 9.38 -3.99
C LEU A 41 29.67 8.09 -4.08
N LEU A 42 29.03 6.93 -4.25
CA LEU A 42 29.69 5.63 -4.36
C LEU A 42 30.28 5.37 -5.75
N PHE A 43 29.70 5.95 -6.81
CA PHE A 43 30.16 5.81 -8.18
C PHE A 43 30.42 7.19 -8.83
N PRO A 44 31.49 7.91 -8.46
CA PRO A 44 31.83 9.18 -9.10
C PRO A 44 32.10 9.00 -10.61
N GLU A 45 31.72 10.00 -11.41
CA GLU A 45 32.02 10.03 -12.85
C GLU A 45 33.53 9.87 -13.09
N PRO A 46 33.97 9.09 -14.10
CA PRO A 46 33.21 8.67 -15.31
C PRO A 46 32.45 7.33 -15.22
N GLY A 47 32.47 6.62 -14.07
CA GLY A 47 31.90 5.27 -13.97
C GLY A 47 30.39 5.16 -14.20
N LEU A 48 29.60 6.16 -13.81
CA LEU A 48 28.15 6.20 -14.03
C LEU A 48 27.77 6.51 -15.49
N ALA A 49 28.48 7.41 -16.15
CA ALA A 49 28.20 7.78 -17.53
C ALA A 49 28.50 6.63 -18.50
N GLU A 50 29.58 5.88 -18.26
CA GLU A 50 29.95 4.70 -19.05
C GLU A 50 28.92 3.56 -18.88
N THR A 51 28.48 3.29 -17.64
CA THR A 51 27.45 2.27 -17.35
C THR A 51 26.09 2.67 -17.93
N LEU A 52 25.67 3.93 -17.80
CA LEU A 52 24.43 4.41 -18.40
C LEU A 52 24.46 4.35 -19.93
N ARG A 53 25.60 4.66 -20.57
CA ARG A 53 25.75 4.53 -22.03
C ARG A 53 25.76 3.09 -22.51
N GLN A 54 26.43 2.18 -21.81
CA GLN A 54 26.39 0.74 -22.11
C GLN A 54 24.98 0.16 -21.96
N VAL A 55 24.23 0.62 -20.95
CA VAL A 55 22.83 0.28 -20.72
C VAL A 55 21.96 0.82 -21.87
N GLN A 56 22.10 2.08 -22.25
CA GLN A 56 21.29 2.69 -23.31
C GLN A 56 21.55 2.06 -24.70
N ALA A 57 22.80 1.70 -25.01
CA ALA A 57 23.17 1.04 -26.27
C ALA A 57 22.56 -0.37 -26.44
N SER A 58 22.07 -0.99 -25.35
CA SER A 58 21.51 -2.36 -25.37
C SER A 58 19.99 -2.43 -25.62
N GLY A 59 19.37 -1.35 -26.11
CA GLY A 59 17.93 -1.33 -26.45
C GLY A 59 17.00 -1.19 -25.25
N ILE A 60 17.46 -0.48 -24.22
CA ILE A 60 16.81 -0.41 -22.90
C ILE A 60 15.67 0.61 -22.81
N ASP A 61 15.43 1.47 -23.81
CA ASP A 61 14.37 2.50 -23.73
C ASP A 61 12.98 1.90 -23.42
N THR A 62 12.61 0.80 -24.08
CA THR A 62 11.35 0.08 -23.81
C THR A 62 11.36 -0.68 -22.48
N ARG A 63 12.53 -1.16 -22.04
CA ARG A 63 12.69 -1.86 -20.75
C ARG A 63 12.64 -0.89 -19.56
N LEU A 64 13.26 0.28 -19.67
CA LEU A 64 13.18 1.37 -18.70
C LEU A 64 11.73 1.84 -18.54
N GLN A 65 11.02 2.07 -19.63
CA GLN A 65 9.61 2.45 -19.57
C GLN A 65 8.76 1.37 -18.89
N THR A 66 9.03 0.09 -19.16
CA THR A 66 8.34 -1.03 -18.51
C THR A 66 8.68 -1.09 -17.02
N ILE A 67 9.94 -0.91 -16.64
CA ILE A 67 10.39 -0.88 -15.23
C ILE A 67 9.75 0.28 -14.47
N ILE A 68 9.67 1.46 -15.08
CA ILE A 68 9.03 2.64 -14.48
C ILE A 68 7.52 2.39 -14.31
N SER A 69 6.86 1.83 -15.32
CA SER A 69 5.43 1.50 -15.27
C SER A 69 5.12 0.43 -14.21
N SER A 70 5.86 -0.66 -14.20
CA SER A 70 5.75 -1.72 -13.18
C SER A 70 6.08 -1.18 -11.79
N GLY A 71 7.16 -0.43 -11.63
CA GLY A 71 7.56 0.20 -10.37
C GLY A 71 6.50 1.16 -9.83
N GLY A 72 5.86 1.94 -10.70
CA GLY A 72 4.73 2.79 -10.35
C GLY A 72 3.53 1.99 -9.82
N LEU A 73 3.19 0.86 -10.46
CA LEU A 73 2.13 -0.04 -9.97
C LEU A 73 2.47 -0.64 -8.60
N PHE A 74 3.71 -1.06 -8.37
CA PHE A 74 4.16 -1.53 -7.06
C PHE A 74 4.09 -0.43 -6.00
N TYR A 75 4.45 0.79 -6.36
CA TYR A 75 4.34 1.92 -5.48
C TYR A 75 2.89 2.24 -5.11
N LEU A 76 1.97 2.20 -6.08
CA LEU A 76 0.54 2.34 -5.84
C LEU A 76 0.00 1.23 -4.93
N MET A 77 0.40 -0.02 -5.17
CA MET A 77 0.05 -1.15 -4.31
C MET A 77 0.52 -0.92 -2.87
N SER A 78 1.75 -0.43 -2.69
CA SER A 78 2.31 -0.10 -1.39
C SER A 78 1.55 1.03 -0.69
N LEU A 79 1.19 2.09 -1.42
CA LEU A 79 0.41 3.22 -0.89
C LEU A 79 -0.98 2.76 -0.44
N VAL A 80 -1.67 1.97 -1.26
CA VAL A 80 -2.97 1.38 -0.92
C VAL A 80 -2.85 0.42 0.27
N GLY A 81 -1.78 -0.38 0.34
CA GLY A 81 -1.51 -1.25 1.49
C GLY A 81 -1.30 -0.47 2.79
N MET A 82 -0.59 0.65 2.72
CA MET A 82 -0.42 1.52 3.89
C MET A 82 -1.76 2.13 4.31
N ALA A 83 -2.56 2.63 3.35
CA ALA A 83 -3.90 3.13 3.62
C ALA A 83 -4.79 2.07 4.28
N TYR A 84 -4.71 0.82 3.81
CA TYR A 84 -5.44 -0.31 4.38
C TYR A 84 -5.06 -0.57 5.83
N ILE A 85 -3.76 -0.67 6.14
CA ILE A 85 -3.27 -0.90 7.50
C ILE A 85 -3.75 0.20 8.44
N ILE A 86 -3.63 1.47 8.03
CA ILE A 86 -4.10 2.61 8.82
C ILE A 86 -5.62 2.52 9.06
N ALA A 87 -6.40 2.21 8.02
CA ALA A 87 -7.85 2.08 8.14
C ALA A 87 -8.25 0.98 9.14
N ILE A 88 -7.62 -0.20 9.08
CA ILE A 88 -7.86 -1.26 10.05
C ILE A 88 -7.43 -0.83 11.45
N SER A 89 -6.28 -0.16 11.60
CA SER A 89 -5.83 0.33 12.90
C SER A 89 -6.85 1.29 13.53
N PHE A 90 -7.43 2.22 12.76
CA PHE A 90 -8.50 3.08 13.26
C PHE A 90 -9.75 2.29 13.62
N PHE A 91 -10.22 1.40 12.75
CA PHE A 91 -11.39 0.58 12.99
C PHE A 91 -11.26 -0.26 14.27
N SER A 92 -10.13 -0.94 14.41
CA SER A 92 -9.79 -1.78 15.56
C SER A 92 -9.71 -0.98 16.86
N GLN A 93 -9.07 0.19 16.85
CA GLN A 93 -8.99 1.06 18.04
C GLN A 93 -10.36 1.61 18.45
N LEU A 94 -11.24 1.89 17.48
CA LEU A 94 -12.60 2.34 17.76
C LEU A 94 -13.41 1.24 18.42
N LEU A 95 -13.41 0.03 17.86
CA LEU A 95 -14.07 -1.14 18.45
C LEU A 95 -13.51 -1.52 19.81
N GLY A 96 -12.19 -1.46 20.00
CA GLY A 96 -11.57 -1.68 21.30
C GLY A 96 -12.07 -0.69 22.36
N LYS A 97 -12.29 0.57 22.00
CA LYS A 97 -12.81 1.58 22.93
C LYS A 97 -14.28 1.39 23.30
N LEU A 98 -15.05 0.57 22.57
CA LEU A 98 -16.41 0.20 22.96
C LEU A 98 -16.42 -0.77 24.15
N VAL A 99 -15.34 -1.52 24.39
CA VAL A 99 -15.25 -2.52 25.46
C VAL A 99 -14.33 -2.01 26.58
N THR A 100 -14.90 -1.65 27.73
CA THR A 100 -14.18 -1.02 28.85
C THR A 100 -13.16 -1.91 29.54
N ARG A 101 -13.40 -3.24 29.59
CA ARG A 101 -12.60 -4.17 30.41
C ARG A 101 -11.37 -4.76 29.69
N PHE A 102 -11.41 -4.88 28.36
CA PHE A 102 -10.35 -5.54 27.56
C PHE A 102 -10.02 -4.79 26.27
N SER A 103 -10.05 -3.46 26.31
CA SER A 103 -9.91 -2.59 25.14
C SER A 103 -8.70 -2.94 24.24
N GLY A 104 -7.53 -3.16 24.83
CA GLY A 104 -6.30 -3.50 24.08
C GLY A 104 -6.36 -4.87 23.41
N LEU A 105 -6.90 -5.88 24.10
CA LEU A 105 -7.00 -7.25 23.57
C LEU A 105 -8.02 -7.32 22.43
N ILE A 106 -9.17 -6.66 22.57
CA ILE A 106 -10.18 -6.55 21.51
C ILE A 106 -9.62 -5.82 20.30
N THR A 107 -8.88 -4.72 20.50
CA THR A 107 -8.17 -4.01 19.43
C THR A 107 -7.28 -4.99 18.64
N ALA A 108 -6.40 -5.71 19.33
CA ALA A 108 -5.51 -6.67 18.67
C ALA A 108 -6.25 -7.77 17.92
N ILE A 109 -7.29 -8.38 18.52
CA ILE A 109 -8.09 -9.43 17.89
C ILE A 109 -8.77 -8.90 16.62
N VAL A 110 -9.42 -7.74 16.70
CA VAL A 110 -10.10 -7.14 15.55
C VAL A 110 -9.10 -6.83 14.44
N PHE A 111 -7.93 -6.27 14.79
CA PHE A 111 -6.89 -5.99 13.81
C PHE A 111 -6.44 -7.26 13.08
N ILE A 112 -6.12 -8.32 13.83
CA ILE A 112 -5.69 -9.60 13.27
C ILE A 112 -6.81 -10.24 12.43
N ALA A 113 -8.05 -10.21 12.93
CA ALA A 113 -9.20 -10.79 12.22
C ALA A 113 -9.47 -10.08 10.89
N THR A 114 -9.47 -8.75 10.86
CA THR A 114 -9.67 -7.97 9.63
C THR A 114 -8.49 -8.12 8.67
N PHE A 115 -7.26 -8.19 9.18
CA PHE A 115 -6.08 -8.47 8.36
C PHE A 115 -6.14 -9.87 7.73
N TRP A 116 -6.51 -10.89 8.52
CA TRP A 116 -6.65 -12.26 8.06
C TRP A 116 -7.77 -12.41 7.01
N LEU A 117 -8.90 -11.72 7.21
CA LEU A 117 -10.01 -11.71 6.26
C LEU A 117 -9.55 -11.17 4.89
N MET A 118 -8.80 -10.07 4.86
CA MET A 118 -8.23 -9.54 3.63
C MET A 118 -7.24 -10.50 2.98
N ASN A 119 -6.36 -11.13 3.78
CA ASN A 119 -5.45 -12.14 3.24
C ASN A 119 -6.21 -13.28 2.54
N LYS A 120 -7.33 -13.73 3.11
CA LYS A 120 -8.20 -14.75 2.51
C LYS A 120 -8.82 -14.29 1.20
N LEU A 121 -9.20 -13.01 1.07
CA LEU A 121 -9.69 -12.42 -0.17
C LEU A 121 -8.61 -12.33 -1.25
N MET A 122 -7.35 -12.12 -0.87
CA MET A 122 -6.22 -12.04 -1.80
C MET A 122 -5.65 -13.42 -2.20
N THR A 123 -5.83 -14.44 -1.36
CA THR A 123 -5.31 -15.80 -1.57
C THR A 123 -5.66 -16.41 -2.95
N PRO A 124 -6.90 -16.36 -3.48
CA PRO A 124 -7.20 -16.92 -4.80
C PRO A 124 -6.39 -16.27 -5.93
N ILE A 125 -6.01 -15.01 -5.79
CA ILE A 125 -5.22 -14.27 -6.78
C ILE A 125 -3.75 -14.70 -6.72
N TRP A 126 -3.21 -14.87 -5.51
CA TRP A 126 -1.87 -15.41 -5.32
C TRP A 126 -1.75 -16.88 -5.76
N GLN A 127 -2.82 -17.68 -5.61
CA GLN A 127 -2.88 -19.04 -6.14
C GLN A 127 -2.88 -19.06 -7.67
N GLN A 128 -3.56 -18.12 -8.33
CA GLN A 128 -3.46 -17.96 -9.78
C GLN A 128 -2.02 -17.64 -10.21
N LEU A 129 -1.31 -16.80 -9.46
CA LEU A 129 0.11 -16.51 -9.72
C LEU A 129 0.99 -17.75 -9.55
N GLY A 130 0.77 -18.52 -8.47
CA GLY A 130 1.49 -19.78 -8.21
C GLY A 130 1.27 -20.82 -9.31
N ASN A 131 0.03 -20.97 -9.78
CA ASN A 131 -0.33 -21.88 -10.87
C ASN A 131 0.22 -21.40 -12.21
N TYR A 132 0.22 -20.08 -12.48
CA TYR A 132 0.86 -19.51 -13.67
C TYR A 132 2.37 -19.79 -13.69
N ASN A 133 3.05 -19.61 -12.55
CA ASN A 133 4.48 -19.89 -12.43
C ASN A 133 4.79 -21.38 -12.60
N GLN A 134 3.97 -22.27 -12.04
CA GLN A 134 4.17 -23.72 -12.20
C GLN A 134 3.96 -24.21 -13.64
N LEU A 135 3.01 -23.63 -14.37
CA LEU A 135 2.73 -24.00 -15.77
C LEU A 135 3.76 -23.42 -16.76
N HIS A 136 4.41 -22.29 -16.42
CA HIS A 136 5.34 -21.60 -17.31
C HIS A 136 6.80 -21.67 -16.88
N MET A 137 7.16 -22.29 -15.74
CA MET A 137 8.58 -22.50 -15.36
C MET A 137 9.34 -23.46 -16.30
N SER A 138 8.65 -24.15 -17.22
CA SER A 138 9.29 -24.89 -18.31
C SER A 138 9.69 -24.00 -19.50
N GLN A 139 9.29 -22.72 -19.52
CA GLN A 139 9.62 -21.76 -20.57
C GLN A 139 9.98 -20.39 -19.97
N PHE A 140 11.16 -19.86 -20.30
CA PHE A 140 11.70 -18.57 -19.84
C PHE A 140 10.87 -17.30 -20.24
N ASN A 141 9.57 -17.42 -20.51
CA ASN A 141 8.68 -16.33 -20.91
C ASN A 141 7.78 -15.89 -19.74
N PHE A 142 8.38 -15.27 -18.72
CA PHE A 142 7.62 -14.54 -17.71
C PHE A 142 7.05 -13.26 -18.34
N SER A 143 5.74 -13.21 -18.57
CA SER A 143 5.09 -12.03 -19.13
C SER A 143 4.93 -10.93 -18.08
N ILE A 144 5.70 -9.85 -18.23
CA ILE A 144 5.62 -8.65 -17.38
C ILE A 144 4.22 -8.03 -17.44
N ALA A 145 3.53 -8.14 -18.58
CA ALA A 145 2.17 -7.63 -18.74
C ALA A 145 1.16 -8.39 -17.86
N ALA A 146 1.24 -9.72 -17.82
CA ALA A 146 0.39 -10.55 -16.97
C ALA A 146 0.66 -10.30 -15.47
N PHE A 147 1.93 -10.08 -15.11
CA PHE A 147 2.31 -9.73 -13.75
C PHE A 147 1.78 -8.36 -13.33
N ASN A 148 1.92 -7.34 -14.18
CA ASN A 148 1.38 -6.00 -13.94
C ASN A 148 -0.14 -6.02 -13.81
N GLN A 149 -0.83 -6.83 -14.62
CA GLN A 149 -2.28 -7.00 -14.52
C GLN A 149 -2.69 -7.61 -13.18
N LEU A 150 -1.96 -8.60 -12.68
CA LEU A 150 -2.23 -9.22 -11.39
C LEU A 150 -1.95 -8.27 -10.22
N VAL A 151 -0.85 -7.52 -10.26
CA VAL A 151 -0.53 -6.48 -9.26
C VAL A 151 -1.60 -5.38 -9.27
N GLY A 152 -2.04 -4.95 -10.45
CA GLY A 152 -3.13 -3.98 -10.60
C GLY A 152 -4.45 -4.49 -10.01
N MET A 153 -4.84 -5.73 -10.31
CA MET A 153 -6.05 -6.34 -9.77
C MET A 153 -6.00 -6.47 -8.24
N ASN A 154 -4.86 -6.90 -7.67
CA ASN A 154 -4.65 -6.93 -6.23
C ASN A 154 -4.77 -5.53 -5.60
N THR A 155 -4.23 -4.51 -6.26
CA THR A 155 -4.30 -3.13 -5.79
C THR A 155 -5.74 -2.63 -5.73
N LEU A 156 -6.56 -2.93 -6.75
CA LEU A 156 -7.98 -2.55 -6.78
C LEU A 156 -8.79 -3.22 -5.67
N ILE A 157 -8.55 -4.51 -5.42
CA ILE A 157 -9.24 -5.26 -4.36
C ILE A 157 -8.84 -4.73 -2.98
N MET A 158 -7.57 -4.44 -2.78
CA MET A 158 -7.08 -3.85 -1.55
C MET A 158 -7.65 -2.43 -1.34
N LEU A 159 -7.79 -1.65 -2.41
CA LEU A 159 -8.43 -0.33 -2.38
C LEU A 159 -9.90 -0.45 -1.97
N ALA A 160 -10.64 -1.39 -2.56
CA ALA A 160 -12.03 -1.64 -2.21
C ALA A 160 -12.18 -2.05 -0.74
N GLY A 161 -11.34 -2.98 -0.25
CA GLY A 161 -11.36 -3.35 1.16
C GLY A 161 -10.96 -2.20 2.09
N THR A 162 -10.03 -1.34 1.69
CA THR A 162 -9.70 -0.10 2.42
C THR A 162 -10.90 0.82 2.54
N ALA A 163 -11.62 1.05 1.44
CA ALA A 163 -12.82 1.87 1.44
C ALA A 163 -13.90 1.30 2.37
N ILE A 164 -14.14 -0.02 2.32
CA ILE A 164 -15.11 -0.70 3.17
C ILE A 164 -14.75 -0.54 4.66
N VAL A 165 -13.51 -0.84 5.04
CA VAL A 165 -13.04 -0.75 6.43
C VAL A 165 -13.07 0.70 6.91
N PHE A 166 -12.70 1.66 6.06
CA PHE A 166 -12.74 3.07 6.40
C PHE A 166 -14.18 3.58 6.62
N VAL A 167 -15.12 3.21 5.74
CA VAL A 167 -16.55 3.54 5.91
C VAL A 167 -17.09 2.92 7.20
N ALA A 168 -16.77 1.65 7.47
CA ALA A 168 -17.15 0.99 8.73
C ALA A 168 -16.59 1.74 9.96
N ALA A 169 -15.33 2.18 9.90
CA ALA A 169 -14.72 2.98 10.97
C ALA A 169 -15.44 4.32 11.18
N VAL A 170 -15.82 5.01 10.10
CA VAL A 170 -16.57 6.28 10.17
C VAL A 170 -17.96 6.06 10.77
N LEU A 171 -18.67 5.00 10.39
CA LEU A 171 -19.98 4.67 10.94
C LEU A 171 -19.91 4.37 12.44
N VAL A 172 -18.97 3.54 12.87
CA VAL A 172 -18.74 3.23 14.30
C VAL A 172 -18.38 4.50 15.08
N TYR A 173 -17.57 5.39 14.50
CA TYR A 173 -17.21 6.65 15.12
C TYR A 173 -18.42 7.58 15.30
N ASN A 174 -19.23 7.76 14.25
CA ASN A 174 -20.41 8.62 14.30
C ASN A 174 -21.43 8.11 15.32
N HIS A 175 -21.71 6.80 15.34
CA HIS A 175 -22.63 6.21 16.31
C HIS A 175 -22.18 6.45 17.75
N LYS A 176 -20.86 6.44 18.01
CA LYS A 176 -20.28 6.73 19.33
C LYS A 176 -20.29 8.21 19.74
N ILE A 177 -20.47 9.14 18.79
CA ILE A 177 -20.62 10.57 19.10
C ILE A 177 -22.10 10.92 19.34
N GLU A 178 -23.01 10.16 18.74
CA GLU A 178 -24.46 10.33 18.94
C GLU A 178 -24.97 9.72 20.26
N LEU A 179 -24.22 8.78 20.87
CA LEU A 179 -24.47 8.17 22.19
C LEU A 179 -23.68 8.88 23.30
#